data_AF-A0A3P3DFC6-F1
#
_entry.id   AF-A0A3P3DFC6-F1
#
_cell.length_a   1.000
_cell.length_b   1.000
_cell.length_c   1.000
_cell.angle_alpha   90.00
_cell.angle_beta   90.00
_cell.angle_gamma   90.00
#
_symmetry.space_group_name_H-M   'P 1'
#
loop_
_entity.id
_entity.type
_entity.pdbx_description
1 polymer ?
#
loop_
_entity_poly.entity_id
_entity_poly.type
_entity_poly.pdbx_seq_one_letter_code
_entity_poly.pdbx_strand_id
1 'polypeptide(L)'
;MLRGYLALSDRTSRAAETLAVLLLYGFCALMLAEVFARGFIGTSLAMSWEFSAFAMAGVFLLGAGPAMRHGAHVRVTLVQGLLPPKGRRVLEVVAILGAIACAALLFWIFTRLFLNSWAKDLRQSSYTATPLIWPHALAMLGAAQFVLDLVARLIRTLLNEPSEQPLPKVPELTDA
;
A
#
# COMPACT_ATOMS: atom_id res chain seq x y z
N MET A 1 24.42 -1.04 11.64
CA MET A 1 23.85 -0.51 10.38
C MET A 1 22.53 -1.19 9.98
N LEU A 2 22.46 -2.53 9.82
CA LEU A 2 21.22 -3.22 9.42
C LEU A 2 20.00 -2.97 10.35
N ARG A 3 20.20 -2.97 11.67
CA ARG A 3 19.10 -2.66 12.61
C ARG A 3 18.55 -1.23 12.48
N GLY A 4 19.39 -0.28 12.07
CA GLY A 4 18.97 1.11 11.79
C GLY A 4 18.11 1.21 10.54
N TYR A 5 18.45 0.47 9.48
CA TYR A 5 17.64 0.37 8.27
C TYR A 5 16.25 -0.24 8.54
N LEU A 6 16.21 -1.33 9.31
CA LEU A 6 14.95 -1.97 9.70
C LEU A 6 14.08 -1.03 10.56
N ALA A 7 14.67 -0.29 11.49
CA ALA A 7 13.93 0.69 12.29
C ALA A 7 13.40 1.86 11.46
N LEU A 8 14.14 2.28 10.42
CA LEU A 8 13.69 3.32 9.50
C LEU A 8 12.51 2.84 8.65
N SER A 9 12.64 1.67 8.02
CA SER A 9 11.55 1.03 7.27
C SER A 9 10.32 0.84 8.15
N ASP A 10 10.50 0.40 9.40
CA ASP A 10 9.39 0.22 10.33
C ASP A 10 8.66 1.53 10.66
N ARG A 11 9.40 2.63 10.82
CA ARG A 11 8.81 3.96 11.04
C ARG A 11 8.08 4.48 9.82
N THR A 12 8.65 4.31 8.62
CA THR A 12 8.00 4.78 7.40
C THR A 12 6.75 3.96 7.08
N SER A 13 6.72 2.64 7.35
CA SER A 13 5.51 1.85 7.12
C SER A 13 4.39 2.26 8.08
N ARG A 14 4.71 2.54 9.35
CA ARG A 14 3.69 3.04 10.30
C ARG A 14 3.11 4.37 9.85
N ALA A 15 3.95 5.28 9.38
CA ALA A 15 3.48 6.55 8.82
C ALA A 15 2.56 6.31 7.59
N ALA A 16 2.97 5.45 6.66
CA ALA A 16 2.17 5.10 5.49
C ALA A 16 0.84 4.43 5.87
N GLU A 17 0.83 3.57 6.88
CA GLU A 17 -0.38 2.93 7.41
C GLU A 17 -1.33 3.97 8.01
N THR A 18 -0.84 4.88 8.87
CA THR A 18 -1.67 5.96 9.43
C THR A 18 -2.25 6.87 8.35
N LEU A 19 -1.47 7.19 7.31
CA LEU A 19 -1.95 7.95 6.17
C LEU A 19 -3.04 7.18 5.41
N ALA A 20 -2.83 5.90 5.12
CA ALA A 20 -3.82 5.05 4.46
C ALA A 20 -5.14 4.99 5.24
N VAL A 21 -5.08 4.84 6.56
CA VAL A 21 -6.26 4.85 7.43
C VAL A 21 -6.99 6.19 7.35
N LEU A 22 -6.28 7.32 7.43
CA LEU A 22 -6.87 8.66 7.30
C LEU A 22 -7.54 8.87 5.94
N LEU A 23 -6.89 8.44 4.85
CA LEU A 23 -7.44 8.47 3.50
C LEU A 23 -8.71 7.61 3.39
N LEU A 24 -8.74 6.44 4.04
CA LEU A 24 -9.90 5.56 4.05
C LEU A 24 -11.08 6.20 4.78
N TYR A 25 -10.86 6.80 5.95
CA TYR A 25 -11.91 7.55 6.65
C TYR A 25 -12.41 8.74 5.83
N GLY A 26 -11.50 9.46 5.17
CA GLY A 26 -11.85 10.56 4.26
C GLY A 26 -12.70 10.10 3.08
N PHE A 27 -12.33 8.98 2.44
CA PHE A 27 -13.12 8.34 1.39
C PHE A 27 -14.52 7.96 1.88
N CYS A 28 -14.62 7.31 3.04
CA CYS A 28 -15.91 6.94 3.62
C CYS A 28 -16.78 8.17 3.89
N ALA A 29 -16.23 9.21 4.52
CA ALA A 29 -16.96 10.45 4.80
C ALA A 29 -17.45 11.14 3.51
N LEU A 30 -16.61 11.18 2.48
CA LEU A 30 -16.97 11.74 1.17
C LEU A 30 -18.10 10.95 0.50
N MET A 31 -18.04 9.61 0.54
CA MET A 31 -19.09 8.76 -0.03
C MET A 31 -20.40 8.85 0.75
N LEU A 32 -20.36 8.95 2.08
CA LEU A 32 -21.55 9.24 2.88
C LEU A 32 -22.14 10.59 2.47
N ALA A 33 -21.32 11.64 2.38
CA ALA A 33 -21.79 12.97 1.98
C ALA A 33 -22.44 12.97 0.59
N GLU A 34 -21.87 12.24 -0.38
CA GLU A 34 -22.46 12.06 -1.72
C GLU A 34 -23.83 11.37 -1.67
N VAL A 35 -23.96 10.30 -0.87
CA VAL A 35 -25.25 9.59 -0.71
C VAL A 35 -26.29 10.49 -0.04
N PHE A 36 -25.90 11.25 0.99
CA PHE A 36 -26.79 12.22 1.65
C PHE A 36 -27.21 13.34 0.70
N ALA A 37 -26.27 13.94 -0.05
CA ALA A 37 -26.58 15.00 -1.00
C ALA A 37 -27.55 14.52 -2.09
N ARG A 38 -27.30 13.33 -2.64
CA ARG A 38 -28.17 12.74 -3.67
C ARG A 38 -29.56 12.40 -3.13
N GLY A 39 -29.63 11.86 -1.90
CA GLY A 39 -30.88 11.43 -1.29
C GLY A 39 -31.76 12.57 -0.78
N PHE A 40 -31.17 13.59 -0.17
CA PHE A 40 -31.92 14.67 0.50
C PHE A 40 -31.96 15.99 -0.29
N ILE A 41 -30.89 16.31 -1.01
CA ILE A 41 -30.72 17.59 -1.72
C ILE A 41 -31.06 17.44 -3.21
N GLY A 42 -31.08 16.20 -3.73
CA GLY A 42 -31.35 15.90 -5.13
C GLY A 42 -30.22 16.31 -6.08
N THR A 43 -29.07 16.71 -5.54
CA THR A 43 -27.86 17.08 -6.29
C THR A 43 -26.75 16.05 -6.04
N SER A 44 -25.94 15.78 -7.07
CA SER A 44 -24.73 14.94 -6.95
C SER A 44 -23.50 15.82 -6.92
N LEU A 45 -22.55 15.55 -6.02
CA LEU A 45 -21.25 16.19 -6.07
C LEU A 45 -20.44 15.52 -7.17
N ALA A 46 -20.40 16.15 -8.35
CA ALA A 46 -19.61 15.67 -9.49
C ALA A 46 -18.13 15.40 -9.13
N MET A 47 -17.60 16.10 -8.11
CA MET A 47 -16.23 15.95 -7.65
C MET A 47 -16.01 14.66 -6.84
N SER A 48 -17.05 14.15 -6.16
CA SER A 48 -16.93 12.96 -5.30
C SER A 48 -16.38 11.75 -6.05
N TRP A 49 -16.78 11.58 -7.31
CA TRP A 49 -16.32 10.47 -8.14
C TRP A 49 -14.79 10.47 -8.31
N GLU A 50 -14.20 11.63 -8.61
CA GLU A 50 -12.76 11.75 -8.85
C GLU A 50 -11.95 11.56 -7.57
N PHE A 51 -12.33 12.28 -6.51
CA PHE A 51 -11.61 12.23 -5.23
C PHE A 51 -11.75 10.88 -4.55
N SER A 52 -12.88 10.20 -4.72
CA SER A 52 -13.08 8.84 -4.21
C SER A 52 -12.13 7.83 -4.88
N ALA A 53 -11.94 7.92 -6.20
CA ALA A 53 -10.99 7.08 -6.93
C ALA A 53 -9.54 7.36 -6.51
N PHE A 54 -9.17 8.63 -6.33
CA PHE A 54 -7.83 9.02 -5.88
C PHE A 54 -7.54 8.55 -4.46
N ALA A 55 -8.50 8.74 -3.54
CA ALA A 55 -8.36 8.28 -2.16
C ALA A 55 -8.21 6.76 -2.12
N MET A 56 -9.04 6.03 -2.86
CA MET A 56 -8.98 4.56 -2.95
C MET A 56 -7.64 4.06 -3.49
N ALA A 57 -7.14 4.65 -4.58
CA ALA A 57 -5.82 4.33 -5.13
C ALA A 57 -4.71 4.57 -4.10
N GLY A 58 -4.82 5.67 -3.35
CA GLY A 58 -3.90 6.01 -2.27
C GLY A 58 -3.89 5.00 -1.13
N VAL A 59 -5.07 4.60 -0.65
CA VAL A 59 -5.24 3.56 0.38
C VAL A 59 -4.60 2.26 -0.06
N PHE A 60 -4.84 1.82 -1.29
CA PHE A 60 -4.27 0.57 -1.80
C PHE A 60 -2.76 0.60 -1.88
N LEU A 61 -2.17 1.66 -2.44
CA LEU A 61 -0.72 1.72 -2.63
C LEU A 61 0.04 1.97 -1.32
N LEU A 62 -0.48 2.83 -0.44
CA LEU A 62 0.13 3.06 0.88
C LEU A 62 -0.07 1.86 1.82
N GLY A 63 -1.19 1.16 1.71
CA GLY A 63 -1.51 -0.02 2.51
C GLY A 63 -0.81 -1.31 2.07
N ALA A 64 -0.37 -1.42 0.82
CA ALA A 64 0.26 -2.62 0.28
C ALA A 64 1.51 -3.07 1.05
N GLY A 65 2.38 -2.12 1.43
CA GLY A 65 3.59 -2.39 2.23
C GLY A 65 3.27 -2.92 3.63
N PRO A 66 2.55 -2.15 4.46
CA PRO A 66 2.11 -2.58 5.79
C PRO A 66 1.33 -3.89 5.77
N ALA A 67 0.40 -4.09 4.83
CA ALA A 67 -0.36 -5.33 4.70
C ALA A 67 0.55 -6.54 4.47
N MET A 68 1.60 -6.37 3.66
CA MET A 68 2.56 -7.43 3.41
C MET A 68 3.43 -7.78 4.61
N ARG A 69 3.73 -6.81 5.49
CA ARG A 69 4.48 -7.05 6.73
C ARG A 69 3.70 -7.87 7.75
N HIS A 70 2.38 -7.82 7.69
CA HIS A 70 1.47 -8.61 8.53
C HIS A 70 1.14 -9.99 7.95
N GLY A 71 1.78 -10.40 6.85
CA GLY A 71 1.55 -11.72 6.26
C GLY A 71 0.22 -11.87 5.52
N ALA A 72 -0.45 -10.77 5.17
CA ALA A 72 -1.75 -10.82 4.50
C ALA A 72 -1.71 -11.34 3.04
N HIS A 73 -0.52 -11.53 2.46
CA HIS A 73 -0.38 -12.14 1.14
C HIS A 73 -0.40 -13.66 1.23
N VAL A 74 -1.31 -14.27 0.46
CA VAL A 74 -1.48 -15.72 0.38
C VAL A 74 -0.16 -16.41 0.00
N ARG A 75 0.41 -17.17 0.93
CA ARG A 75 1.52 -18.10 0.65
C ARG A 75 0.95 -19.47 0.37
N VAL A 76 1.42 -20.12 -0.69
CA VAL A 76 1.11 -21.52 -0.97
C VAL A 76 1.90 -22.40 -0.01
N THR A 77 1.36 -22.58 1.20
CA THR A 77 1.96 -23.38 2.28
C THR A 77 2.00 -24.88 1.93
N LEU A 78 1.12 -25.36 1.05
CA LEU A 78 1.16 -26.75 0.55
C LEU A 78 2.51 -27.08 -0.11
N VAL A 79 2.97 -26.26 -1.05
CA VAL A 79 4.26 -26.47 -1.73
C VAL A 79 5.42 -26.39 -0.74
N GLN A 80 5.31 -25.54 0.29
CA GLN A 80 6.33 -25.42 1.33
C GLN A 80 6.40 -26.64 2.26
N GLY A 81 5.29 -27.38 2.43
CA GLY A 81 5.23 -28.59 3.24
C GLY A 81 5.85 -29.82 2.57
N LEU A 82 5.97 -29.80 1.24
CA LEU A 82 6.56 -30.89 0.44
C LEU A 82 8.08 -30.75 0.24
N LEU A 83 8.67 -29.59 0.56
CA LEU A 83 10.09 -29.31 0.30
C LEU A 83 10.97 -29.41 1.55
N PRO A 84 12.23 -29.89 1.44
CA PRO A 84 13.20 -29.84 2.53
C PRO A 84 13.50 -28.38 2.95
N PRO A 85 13.96 -28.15 4.18
CA PRO A 85 14.09 -26.81 4.78
C PRO A 85 14.95 -25.84 3.94
N LYS A 86 15.96 -26.35 3.23
CA LYS A 86 16.80 -25.56 2.31
C LYS A 86 16.04 -25.13 1.05
N GLY A 87 15.22 -26.01 0.46
CA GLY A 87 14.43 -25.71 -0.74
C GLY A 87 13.32 -24.69 -0.47
N ARG A 88 12.68 -24.79 0.70
CA ARG A 88 11.69 -23.79 1.16
C ARG A 88 12.29 -22.38 1.24
N ARG A 89 13.51 -22.27 1.77
CA ARG A 89 14.21 -20.99 1.92
C ARG A 89 14.59 -20.37 0.57
N VAL A 90 15.08 -21.18 -0.37
CA VAL A 90 15.42 -20.70 -1.72
C VAL A 90 14.17 -20.22 -2.44
N LEU A 91 13.07 -20.99 -2.39
CA LEU A 91 11.81 -20.60 -3.01
C LEU A 91 11.28 -19.28 -2.46
N GLU A 92 11.36 -19.09 -1.14
CA GLU A 92 10.96 -17.85 -0.48
C GLU A 92 11.81 -16.65 -0.90
N VAL A 93 13.14 -16.82 -0.97
CA VAL A 93 14.04 -15.76 -1.43
C VAL A 93 13.76 -15.40 -2.89
N VAL A 94 13.56 -16.39 -3.77
CA VAL A 94 13.23 -16.16 -5.19
C VAL A 94 11.89 -15.45 -5.33
N ALA A 95 10.88 -15.82 -4.55
CA ALA A 95 9.58 -15.16 -4.55
C ALA A 95 9.68 -13.69 -4.10
N ILE A 96 10.47 -13.41 -3.05
CA ILE A 96 10.70 -12.04 -2.58
C ILE A 96 11.46 -11.23 -3.63
N LEU A 97 12.47 -11.80 -4.29
CA LEU A 97 13.20 -11.14 -5.37
C LEU A 97 12.29 -10.80 -6.56
N GLY A 98 11.41 -11.73 -6.95
CA GLY A 98 10.40 -11.48 -7.98
C GLY A 98 9.45 -10.35 -7.59
N ALA A 99 8.98 -10.35 -6.33
CA ALA A 99 8.14 -9.27 -5.81
C ALA A 99 8.87 -7.91 -5.80
N ILE A 100 10.16 -7.87 -5.44
CA ILE A 100 11.00 -6.67 -5.51
C ILE A 100 11.10 -6.16 -6.95
N ALA A 101 11.32 -7.04 -7.92
CA ALA A 101 11.39 -6.65 -9.32
C ALA A 101 10.07 -6.02 -9.81
N CYS A 102 8.93 -6.65 -9.51
CA CYS A 102 7.61 -6.09 -9.83
C CYS A 102 7.35 -4.75 -9.12
N ALA A 103 7.70 -4.64 -7.84
CA ALA A 103 7.54 -3.42 -7.07
C ALA A 103 8.43 -2.27 -7.58
N ALA A 104 9.67 -2.58 -7.97
CA ALA A 104 10.58 -1.60 -8.56
C ALA A 104 10.08 -1.11 -9.92
N LEU A 105 9.53 -2.00 -10.75
CA LEU A 105 8.87 -1.63 -12.01
C LEU A 105 7.67 -0.71 -11.77
N LEU A 106 6.81 -1.03 -10.80
CA LEU A 106 5.69 -0.18 -10.40
C LEU A 106 6.19 1.21 -9.96
N PHE A 107 7.18 1.27 -9.08
CA PHE A 107 7.76 2.53 -8.62
C PHE A 107 8.33 3.36 -9.78
N TRP A 108 9.02 2.73 -10.72
CA TRP A 108 9.56 3.38 -11.91
C TRP A 108 8.46 4.00 -12.79
N ILE A 109 7.38 3.24 -13.01
CA ILE A 109 6.22 3.70 -13.80
C ILE A 109 5.54 4.89 -13.10
N PHE A 110 5.27 4.81 -11.80
CA PHE A 110 4.66 5.93 -11.07
C PHE A 110 5.53 7.17 -11.03
N THR A 111 6.85 7.00 -10.92
CA THR A 111 7.80 8.13 -11.00
C THR A 111 7.75 8.80 -12.38
N ARG A 112 7.69 8.01 -13.47
CA ARG A 112 7.51 8.52 -14.83
C ARG A 112 6.18 9.26 -15.00
N LEU A 113 5.08 8.71 -14.46
CA LEU A 113 3.76 9.36 -14.49
C LEU A 113 3.76 10.68 -13.73
N PHE A 114 4.38 10.72 -12.55
CA PHE A 114 4.54 11.93 -11.75
C PHE A 114 5.34 13.00 -12.50
N LEU A 115 6.51 12.65 -13.04
CA LEU A 115 7.35 13.57 -13.81
C LEU A 115 6.65 14.10 -15.06
N ASN A 116 5.96 13.22 -15.80
CA ASN A 116 5.18 13.63 -16.96
C ASN A 116 4.05 14.58 -16.57
N SER A 117 3.39 14.32 -15.44
CA SER A 117 2.30 15.16 -14.92
C SER A 117 2.78 16.53 -14.48
N TRP A 118 3.96 16.58 -13.84
CA TRP A 118 4.61 17.82 -13.46
C TRP A 118 5.04 18.63 -14.69
N ALA A 119 5.66 17.99 -15.68
CA ALA A 119 6.19 18.68 -16.86
C ALA A 119 5.12 19.18 -17.83
N LYS A 120 3.95 18.51 -17.90
CA LYS A 120 2.88 18.83 -18.86
C LYS A 120 1.66 19.49 -18.21
N ASP A 121 1.73 19.83 -16.93
CA ASP A 121 0.60 20.27 -16.07
C ASP A 121 -0.67 19.46 -16.38
N LEU A 122 -0.55 18.13 -16.34
CA LEU A 122 -1.66 17.25 -16.68
C LEU A 122 -2.79 17.45 -15.67
N ARG A 123 -3.93 17.94 -16.17
CA ARG A 123 -5.17 18.11 -15.42
C ARG A 123 -6.13 17.00 -15.81
N GLN A 124 -6.93 16.54 -14.86
CA GLN A 124 -7.93 15.53 -15.18
C GLN A 124 -8.95 16.15 -16.14
N SER A 125 -9.36 15.41 -17.17
CA SER A 125 -10.34 15.84 -18.19
C SER A 125 -11.77 16.00 -17.67
N SER A 126 -11.95 15.94 -16.35
CA SER A 126 -13.21 15.88 -15.64
C SER A 126 -13.53 17.20 -14.96
N TYR A 127 -14.72 17.31 -14.35
CA TYR A 127 -15.35 18.56 -13.92
C TYR A 127 -14.48 19.50 -13.07
N THR A 128 -13.56 18.98 -12.25
CA THR A 128 -12.70 19.80 -11.36
C THR A 128 -11.44 20.33 -12.04
N ALA A 129 -11.04 19.77 -13.19
CA ALA A 129 -9.70 19.97 -13.76
C ALA A 129 -8.59 19.84 -12.70
N THR A 130 -8.68 18.85 -11.79
CA THR A 130 -7.73 18.70 -10.68
C THR A 130 -6.34 18.34 -11.23
N PRO A 131 -5.25 18.92 -10.70
CA PRO A 131 -3.90 18.52 -11.09
C PRO A 131 -3.63 17.05 -10.73
N LEU A 132 -3.27 16.23 -11.72
CA LEU A 132 -2.96 14.79 -11.51
C LEU A 132 -1.66 14.56 -10.72
N ILE A 133 -0.91 15.63 -10.47
CA ILE A 133 0.32 15.62 -9.69
C ILE A 133 0.09 15.01 -8.29
N TRP A 134 -1.03 15.35 -7.65
CA TRP A 134 -1.35 14.87 -6.29
C TRP A 134 -1.59 13.35 -6.23
N PRO A 135 -2.52 12.77 -7.03
CA PRO A 135 -2.69 11.31 -7.09
C PRO A 135 -1.42 10.56 -7.47
N HIS A 136 -0.67 11.06 -8.46
CA HIS A 136 0.56 10.40 -8.91
C HIS A 136 1.68 10.48 -7.87
N ALA A 137 1.79 11.58 -7.12
CA ALA A 137 2.75 11.69 -6.01
C ALA A 137 2.42 10.66 -4.92
N LEU A 138 1.15 10.54 -4.56
CA LEU A 138 0.71 9.62 -3.52
C LEU A 138 0.93 8.16 -3.93
N ALA A 139 0.68 7.84 -5.20
CA ALA A 139 0.99 6.54 -5.78
C ALA A 139 2.50 6.26 -5.82
N MET A 140 3.32 7.24 -6.19
CA MET A 140 4.78 7.13 -6.16
C MET A 140 5.30 6.84 -4.75
N LEU A 141 4.75 7.54 -3.74
CA LEU A 141 5.12 7.33 -2.33
C LEU A 141 4.73 5.94 -1.82
N GLY A 142 3.51 5.47 -2.14
CA GLY A 142 3.08 4.12 -1.76
C GLY A 142 3.92 3.02 -2.43
N ALA A 143 4.25 3.17 -3.71
CA ALA A 143 5.12 2.24 -4.42
C ALA A 143 6.55 2.24 -3.83
N ALA A 144 7.09 3.39 -3.46
CA ALA A 144 8.38 3.49 -2.78
C ALA A 144 8.37 2.75 -1.44
N GLN A 145 7.31 2.94 -0.65
CA GLN A 145 7.14 2.28 0.63
C GLN A 145 7.02 0.75 0.48
N PHE A 146 6.29 0.29 -0.54
CA PHE A 146 6.17 -1.14 -0.83
C PHE A 146 7.53 -1.79 -1.15
N VAL A 147 8.39 -1.10 -1.92
CA VAL A 147 9.76 -1.56 -2.20
C VAL A 147 10.58 -1.62 -0.91
N LEU A 148 10.50 -0.61 -0.04
CA LEU A 148 11.21 -0.61 1.24
C LEU A 148 10.79 -1.78 2.13
N ASP A 149 9.50 -2.07 2.21
CA ASP A 149 8.97 -3.16 3.03
C ASP A 149 9.37 -4.54 2.49
N LEU A 150 9.46 -4.69 1.15
CA LEU A 150 9.98 -5.89 0.50
C LEU A 150 11.47 -6.11 0.78
N VAL A 151 12.28 -5.05 0.72
CA VAL A 151 13.72 -5.13 1.03
C VAL A 151 13.93 -5.46 2.51
N ALA A 152 13.16 -4.84 3.42
CA ALA A 152 13.17 -5.19 4.83
C ALA A 152 12.80 -6.66 5.07
N ARG A 153 11.80 -7.18 4.35
CA ARG A 153 11.41 -8.60 4.40
C ARG A 153 12.52 -9.52 3.88
N LEU A 154 13.19 -9.16 2.78
CA LEU A 154 14.33 -9.92 2.26
C LEU A 154 15.45 -10.00 3.30
N ILE A 155 15.80 -8.86 3.91
CA ILE A 155 16.83 -8.78 4.95
C ILE A 155 16.46 -9.67 6.15
N ARG A 156 15.22 -9.60 6.66
CA ARG A 156 14.74 -10.47 7.75
C ARG A 156 14.84 -11.96 7.41
N THR A 157 14.48 -12.33 6.18
CA THR A 157 14.55 -13.71 5.68
C THR A 157 16.00 -14.23 5.59
N LEU A 158 16.95 -13.35 5.22
CA LEU A 158 18.37 -13.68 5.23
C LEU A 158 18.94 -13.82 6.64
N LEU A 159 18.46 -13.00 7.58
CA LEU A 159 18.82 -13.03 9.01
C LEU A 159 18.16 -14.16 9.81
N ASN A 160 17.25 -14.95 9.22
CA ASN A 160 16.49 -15.99 9.92
C ASN A 160 15.61 -15.46 11.07
N GLU A 161 15.30 -14.17 11.06
CA GLU A 161 14.38 -13.54 11.99
C GLU A 161 12.92 -13.79 11.54
N PRO A 162 11.95 -13.88 12.47
CA PRO A 162 10.54 -13.93 12.10
C PRO A 162 10.20 -12.72 11.23
N SER A 163 9.87 -12.98 9.96
CA SER A 163 9.67 -11.95 8.94
C SER A 163 8.37 -11.18 9.14
N GLU A 164 7.39 -11.78 9.83
CA GLU A 164 6.08 -11.22 10.15
C GLU A 164 6.03 -10.66 11.56
N GLN A 165 5.49 -9.45 11.70
CA GLN A 165 5.05 -8.95 12.99
C GLN A 165 3.70 -9.60 13.30
N PRO A 166 3.54 -10.26 14.47
CA PRO A 166 2.26 -10.84 14.86
C PRO A 166 1.19 -9.74 14.80
N LEU A 167 0.05 -10.04 14.16
CA LEU A 167 -1.11 -9.17 14.21
C LEU A 167 -1.39 -8.78 15.68
N PRO A 168 -1.73 -7.51 15.96
CA PRO A 168 -2.20 -7.14 17.30
C PRO A 168 -3.32 -8.11 17.68
N LYS A 169 -3.18 -8.79 18.82
CA LYS A 169 -4.23 -9.69 19.31
C LYS A 169 -5.51 -8.86 19.43
N VAL A 170 -6.50 -9.14 18.59
CA VAL A 170 -7.84 -8.61 18.79
C VAL A 170 -8.28 -9.14 20.15
N PRO A 171 -8.69 -8.28 21.11
CA PRO A 171 -9.25 -8.75 22.36
C PRO A 171 -10.37 -9.72 21.99
N GLU A 172 -10.21 -11.01 22.31
CA GLU A 172 -11.26 -11.98 22.06
C GLU A 172 -12.51 -11.46 22.78
N LEU A 173 -13.60 -11.28 22.03
CA LEU A 173 -14.94 -11.00 22.57
C LEU A 173 -15.46 -12.26 23.30
N THR A 174 -14.74 -12.72 24.31
CA THR A 174 -15.06 -13.92 25.11
C THR A 174 -15.85 -13.56 26.38
N ASP A 175 -16.11 -12.28 26.64
CA ASP A 175 -16.86 -11.84 27.83
C ASP A 175 -18.04 -10.91 27.46
N ALA A 176 -19.01 -11.42 26.68
CA ALA A 176 -20.32 -10.80 26.51
C ALA A 176 -21.43 -11.87 26.56
#